data_AF-A0A2V5U2H3-F1
#
_entry.id   AF-A0A2V5U2H3-F1
#
_cell.length_a   1.000
_cell.length_b   1.000
_cell.length_c   1.000
_cell.angle_alpha   90.00
_cell.angle_beta   90.00
_cell.angle_gamma   90.00
#
_symmetry.space_group_name_H-M   'P 1'
#
loop_
_entity.id
_entity.type
_entity.pdbx_description
1 polymer ?
#
loop_
_entity_poly.entity_id
_entity_poly.type
_entity_poly.pdbx_seq_one_letter_code
_entity_poly.pdbx_strand_id
1 'polypeptide(L)'
;MLSRGNSRPNGSAADWAQRVSALRSHLRENQVQFAKRFNVTQTMVSYWESGKKEPSLKNYIRMGNLAEPPGCFWFWKKAGVDIDRVKLLIREHSE
;
A
#
# COMPACT_ATOMS: atom_id res chain seq x y z
N MET A 1 -12.24 37.25 -0.46
CA MET A 1 -11.82 35.93 -0.99
C MET A 1 -11.23 35.13 0.16
N LEU A 2 -11.89 34.06 0.61
CA LEU A 2 -11.48 33.30 1.78
C LEU A 2 -10.24 32.44 1.46
N SER A 3 -9.14 32.78 2.12
CA SER A 3 -7.93 31.98 2.26
C SER A 3 -8.28 30.57 2.74
N ARG A 4 -8.07 29.56 1.89
CA ARG A 4 -8.01 28.16 2.36
C ARG A 4 -6.61 27.88 2.86
N GLY A 5 -6.35 28.32 4.09
CA GLY A 5 -5.35 27.69 4.93
C GLY A 5 -5.79 26.25 5.20
N ASN A 6 -5.02 25.29 4.74
CA ASN A 6 -5.02 23.97 5.33
C ASN A 6 -3.56 23.56 5.50
N SER A 7 -3.07 23.80 6.72
CA SER A 7 -1.74 23.42 7.19
C SER A 7 -1.48 21.97 6.83
N ARG A 8 -0.46 21.73 5.99
CA ARG A 8 0.11 20.40 5.82
C ARG A 8 0.75 20.03 7.16
N PRO A 9 0.42 18.89 7.78
CA PRO A 9 1.27 18.39 8.85
C PRO A 9 2.62 18.06 8.22
N ASN A 10 3.64 18.84 8.59
CA ASN A 10 5.03 18.60 8.26
C ASN A 10 5.53 17.49 9.18
N GLY A 11 5.86 16.31 8.63
CA GLY A 11 6.47 15.22 9.40
C GLY A 11 6.23 13.85 8.78
N SER A 12 7.04 13.49 7.78
CA SER A 12 7.01 12.24 7.01
C SER A 12 5.69 11.98 6.26
N ALA A 13 5.74 11.87 4.93
CA ALA A 13 4.68 11.14 4.26
C ALA A 13 4.67 9.74 4.89
N ALA A 14 3.60 9.43 5.61
CA ALA A 14 3.06 8.10 5.80
C ALA A 14 3.84 7.00 5.04
N ASP A 15 4.64 6.16 5.72
CA ASP A 15 5.47 5.09 5.08
C ASP A 15 4.66 4.24 4.08
N TRP A 16 3.37 4.04 4.36
CA TRP A 16 2.44 3.35 3.46
C TRP A 16 2.13 4.12 2.17
N ALA A 17 1.98 5.44 2.23
CA ALA A 17 1.63 6.26 1.07
C ALA A 17 2.72 6.17 -0.02
N GLN A 18 3.99 6.26 0.40
CA GLN A 18 5.13 6.10 -0.49
C GLN A 18 5.18 4.68 -1.09
N ARG A 19 4.95 3.65 -0.27
CA ARG A 19 4.97 2.25 -0.73
C ARG A 19 3.82 1.92 -1.68
N VAL A 20 2.63 2.47 -1.46
CA VAL A 20 1.49 2.31 -2.38
C VAL A 20 1.83 2.94 -3.74
N SER A 21 2.38 4.16 -3.74
CA SER A 21 2.80 4.84 -4.97
C SER A 21 3.93 4.09 -5.69
N ALA A 22 4.89 3.55 -4.94
CA ALA A 22 5.98 2.74 -5.48
C ALA A 22 5.48 1.44 -6.10
N LEU A 23 4.57 0.71 -5.43
CA LEU A 23 3.95 -0.50 -5.97
C LEU A 23 3.22 -0.21 -7.28
N ARG A 24 2.36 0.83 -7.31
CA ARG A 24 1.67 1.21 -8.55
C ARG A 24 2.65 1.53 -9.68
N SER A 25 3.71 2.28 -9.37
CA SER A 25 4.72 2.69 -10.36
C SER A 25 5.50 1.48 -10.89
N HIS A 26 5.82 0.51 -10.02
CA HIS A 26 6.45 -0.74 -10.40
C HIS A 26 5.57 -1.58 -11.34
N LEU A 27 4.27 -1.61 -11.10
CA LEU A 27 3.28 -2.24 -11.99
C LEU A 27 3.07 -1.46 -13.32
N ARG A 28 3.65 -0.27 -13.45
CA ARG A 28 3.51 0.64 -14.60
C ARG A 28 2.05 1.04 -14.87
N GLU A 29 1.28 1.20 -13.81
CA GLU A 29 -0.14 1.55 -13.89
C GLU A 29 -0.40 3.02 -13.54
N ASN A 30 -1.40 3.62 -14.17
CA ASN A 30 -1.98 4.86 -13.68
C ASN A 30 -2.94 4.60 -12.49
N GLN A 31 -3.35 5.65 -11.79
CA GLN A 31 -4.21 5.50 -10.60
C GLN A 31 -5.59 4.89 -10.92
N VAL A 32 -6.11 5.04 -12.15
CA VAL A 32 -7.38 4.41 -12.57
C VAL A 32 -7.23 2.90 -12.72
N GLN A 33 -6.18 2.44 -13.39
CA GLN A 33 -5.88 1.03 -13.57
C GLN A 33 -5.62 0.34 -12.22
N PHE A 34 -4.82 0.98 -11.37
CA PHE A 34 -4.52 0.48 -10.03
C PHE A 34 -5.80 0.40 -9.17
N ALA A 35 -6.68 1.40 -9.23
CA ALA A 35 -7.93 1.40 -8.49
C ALA A 35 -8.86 0.21 -8.84
N LYS A 36 -8.88 -0.20 -10.12
CA LYS A 36 -9.65 -1.37 -10.58
C LYS A 36 -9.21 -2.65 -9.87
N ARG A 37 -7.90 -2.80 -9.56
CA ARG A 37 -7.37 -3.95 -8.81
C ARG A 37 -7.92 -4.05 -7.40
N PHE A 38 -8.48 -2.99 -6.84
CA PHE A 38 -9.03 -2.97 -5.47
C PHE A 38 -10.55 -2.77 -5.43
N ASN A 39 -11.21 -2.60 -6.58
CA ASN A 39 -12.60 -2.18 -6.69
C ASN A 39 -12.87 -0.87 -5.92
N VAL A 40 -12.01 0.12 -6.11
CA VAL A 40 -12.14 1.46 -5.53
C VAL A 40 -12.12 2.53 -6.64
N THR A 41 -12.37 3.79 -6.27
CA THR A 41 -12.24 4.91 -7.21
C THR A 41 -10.79 5.37 -7.35
N GLN A 42 -10.46 6.02 -8.47
CA GLN A 42 -9.15 6.67 -8.66
C GLN A 42 -8.85 7.66 -7.52
N THR A 43 -9.86 8.40 -7.06
CA THR A 43 -9.71 9.37 -5.96
C THR A 43 -9.28 8.70 -4.66
N MET A 44 -9.75 7.47 -4.40
CA MET A 44 -9.31 6.70 -3.24
C MET A 44 -7.81 6.37 -3.32
N VAL A 45 -7.31 5.99 -4.49
CA VAL A 45 -5.88 5.76 -4.72
C VAL A 45 -5.08 7.06 -4.52
N SER A 46 -5.55 8.19 -5.03
CA SER A 46 -4.93 9.50 -4.78
C SER A 46 -4.86 9.82 -3.29
N TYR A 47 -5.90 9.50 -2.51
CA TYR A 47 -5.89 9.67 -1.06
C TYR A 47 -4.90 8.76 -0.35
N TRP A 48 -4.70 7.53 -0.84
CA TRP A 48 -3.69 6.62 -0.31
C TRP A 48 -2.29 7.16 -0.56
N GLU A 49 -1.99 7.55 -1.80
CA GLU A 49 -0.65 8.01 -2.22
C GLU A 49 -0.27 9.37 -1.64
N SER A 50 -1.26 10.21 -1.30
CA SER A 50 -1.03 11.48 -0.59
C SER A 50 -1.00 11.33 0.93
N GLY A 51 -1.25 10.13 1.47
CA GLY A 51 -1.36 9.89 2.91
C GLY A 51 -2.62 10.47 3.55
N LYS A 52 -3.57 10.99 2.77
CA LYS A 52 -4.84 11.56 3.26
C LYS A 52 -5.75 10.50 3.88
N LYS A 53 -5.72 9.27 3.37
CA LYS A 53 -6.49 8.14 3.91
C LYS A 53 -5.68 6.87 3.80
N GLU A 54 -5.65 6.08 4.87
CA GLU A 54 -4.96 4.79 4.85
C GLU A 54 -5.80 3.71 4.13
N PRO A 55 -5.17 2.81 3.34
CA PRO A 55 -5.82 1.61 2.84
C PRO A 55 -6.37 0.73 3.97
N SER A 56 -7.42 -0.05 3.67
CA SER A 56 -7.90 -1.08 4.59
C SER A 56 -6.92 -2.27 4.67
N LEU A 57 -7.01 -3.07 5.74
CA LEU A 57 -6.25 -4.32 5.88
C LEU A 57 -6.43 -5.25 4.68
N LYS A 58 -7.67 -5.38 4.18
CA LYS A 58 -7.98 -6.16 2.97
C LYS A 58 -7.21 -5.66 1.74
N ASN A 59 -7.05 -4.35 1.59
CA ASN A 59 -6.29 -3.79 0.48
C ASN A 59 -4.79 -3.99 0.66
N TYR A 60 -4.28 -3.94 1.89
CA TYR A 60 -2.88 -4.29 2.16
C TYR A 60 -2.57 -5.76 1.83
N ILE A 61 -3.46 -6.71 2.15
CA ILE A 61 -3.30 -8.11 1.72
C ILE A 61 -3.20 -8.20 0.19
N ARG A 62 -4.13 -7.56 -0.53
CA ARG A 62 -4.13 -7.55 -2.00
C ARG A 62 -2.88 -6.89 -2.59
N MET A 63 -2.37 -5.83 -1.98
CA MET A 63 -1.12 -5.18 -2.38
C MET A 63 0.08 -6.12 -2.17
N GLY A 64 0.13 -6.83 -1.05
CA GLY A 64 1.17 -7.83 -0.80
C GLY A 64 1.17 -8.94 -1.85
N ASN A 65 -0.01 -9.37 -2.32
CA ASN A 65 -0.13 -10.38 -3.38
C ASN A 65 0.29 -9.87 -4.77
N LEU A 66 0.39 -8.55 -4.97
CA LEU A 66 0.83 -7.94 -6.22
C LEU A 66 2.31 -7.54 -6.19
N ALA A 67 2.91 -7.43 -5.01
CA ALA A 67 4.28 -7.01 -4.84
C ALA A 67 5.24 -8.19 -4.93
N GLU A 68 6.40 -7.99 -5.55
CA GLU A 68 7.48 -8.98 -5.54
C GLU A 68 8.15 -9.06 -4.16
N PRO A 69 8.78 -10.20 -3.80
CA PRO A 69 9.65 -10.28 -2.64
C PRO A 69 10.84 -9.30 -2.74
N PRO A 70 11.26 -8.66 -1.63
CA PRO A 70 10.72 -8.77 -0.27
C PRO A 70 9.55 -7.79 0.00
N GLY A 71 9.11 -7.00 -0.99
CA GLY A 71 8.08 -5.97 -0.83
C GLY A 71 6.71 -6.49 -0.36
N CYS A 72 6.34 -7.71 -0.78
CA CYS A 72 5.10 -8.38 -0.33
C CYS A 72 4.98 -8.47 1.19
N PHE A 73 6.09 -8.80 1.88
CA PHE A 73 6.11 -9.00 3.33
C PHE A 73 5.75 -7.74 4.10
N TRP A 74 6.14 -6.56 3.60
CA TRP A 74 5.81 -5.31 4.28
C TRP A 74 4.29 -5.07 4.28
N PHE A 75 3.64 -5.28 3.13
CA PHE A 75 2.19 -5.11 3.00
C PHE A 75 1.41 -6.12 3.84
N TRP A 76 1.82 -7.39 3.82
CA TRP A 76 1.21 -8.42 4.65
C TRP A 76 1.42 -8.17 6.15
N LYS A 77 2.63 -7.75 6.57
CA LYS A 77 2.88 -7.34 7.97
C LYS A 77 1.99 -6.19 8.40
N LYS A 78 1.84 -5.18 7.55
CA LYS A 78 0.95 -4.03 7.79
C LYS A 78 -0.52 -4.45 7.90
N ALA A 79 -0.92 -5.53 7.21
CA ALA A 79 -2.24 -6.14 7.33
C ALA A 79 -2.42 -7.03 8.57
N GLY A 80 -1.36 -7.26 9.36
CA GLY A 80 -1.39 -8.12 10.56
C GLY A 80 -0.95 -9.56 10.33
N VAL A 81 -0.38 -9.90 9.17
CA VAL A 81 0.17 -11.25 8.92
C VAL A 81 1.49 -11.42 9.68
N ASP A 82 1.61 -12.53 10.39
CA ASP A 82 2.85 -12.95 11.04
C ASP A 82 3.88 -13.42 9.99
N ILE A 83 4.74 -12.48 9.59
CA ILE A 83 5.77 -12.73 8.57
C ILE A 83 6.84 -13.70 9.06
N ASP A 84 7.13 -13.73 10.36
CA ASP A 84 8.15 -14.62 10.90
C ASP A 84 7.66 -16.07 10.83
N ARG A 85 6.37 -16.29 11.16
CA ARG A 85 5.71 -17.59 10.95
C ARG A 85 5.65 -17.98 9.47
N VAL A 86 5.32 -17.05 8.57
CA VAL A 86 5.30 -17.33 7.11
C VAL A 86 6.69 -17.73 6.61
N LYS A 87 7.74 -17.00 7.00
CA LYS A 87 9.12 -17.31 6.60
C LYS A 87 9.59 -18.66 7.15
N LEU A 88 9.19 -19.01 8.37
CA LEU A 88 9.46 -20.32 8.95
C LEU A 88 8.84 -21.43 8.09
N LEU A 89 7.54 -21.33 7.80
CA LEU A 89 6.82 -22.31 6.98
C LEU A 89 7.40 -22.45 5.57
N ILE A 90 7.79 -21.35 4.93
CA ILE A 90 8.46 -21.40 3.61
C ILE A 90 9.75 -22.21 3.71
N ARG A 91 10.60 -21.97 4.73
CA ARG A 91 11.86 -22.70 4.91
C ARG A 91 11.63 -24.18 5.18
N GLU A 92 10.62 -24.53 5.97
CA GLU A 92 10.29 -25.92 6.32
C GLU A 92 9.74 -26.72 5.13
N HIS A 93 9.15 -26.04 4.14
CA HIS A 93 8.54 -26.64 2.95
C HIS A 93 9.26 -26.31 1.64
N SER A 94 10.52 -25.84 1.71
CA SER A 94 11.40 -25.72 0.56
C SER A 94 12.15 -27.04 0.38
N GLU A 95 11.61 -27.95 -0.44
CA GLU A 95 12.28 -29.19 -0.87
C GLU A 95 13.49 -28.93 -1.77
#